data_AF-A0A2V7DSQ2-F1
#
_entry.id   AF-A0A2V7DSQ2-F1
#
_cell.length_a   1.000
_cell.length_b   1.000
_cell.length_c   1.000
_cell.angle_alpha   90.00
_cell.angle_beta   90.00
_cell.angle_gamma   90.00
#
_symmetry.space_group_name_H-M   'P 1'
#
loop_
_entity.id
_entity.type
_entity.pdbx_description
1 polymer ?
#
loop_
_entity_poly.entity_id
_entity_poly.type
_entity_poly.pdbx_seq_one_letter_code
_entity_poly.pdbx_strand_id
1 'polypeptide(L)' 'MATLTVKNIPDALVKRLKRQAEHHHRSLNREVIACLGRAIVAPPIDVDAELARIRAIRVPVKMRLDDATLRRLKSAGRQ' A
#
# COMPACT_ATOMS: atom_id res chain seq x y z
N MET A 1 -18.44 -12.83 17.77
CA MET A 1 -17.74 -12.32 16.57
C MET A 1 -18.78 -12.05 15.51
N ALA A 2 -18.71 -10.89 14.84
CA ALA A 2 -19.61 -10.60 13.73
C ALA A 2 -19.12 -11.33 12.46
N THR A 3 -20.04 -11.95 11.73
CA THR A 3 -19.76 -12.65 10.47
C THR A 3 -20.51 -11.94 9.35
N LEU A 4 -19.81 -11.63 8.27
CA LEU A 4 -20.39 -11.05 7.06
C LEU A 4 -20.26 -12.06 5.92
N THR A 5 -21.37 -12.37 5.25
CA THR A 5 -21.38 -13.22 4.05
C THR A 5 -21.72 -12.35 2.85
N VAL A 6 -20.84 -12.34 1.85
CA VAL A 6 -21.08 -11.65 0.58
C VAL A 6 -21.45 -12.70 -0.46
N LYS A 7 -22.70 -12.64 -0.96
CA LYS A 7 -23.22 -13.55 -1.98
C LYS A 7 -22.98 -12.99 -3.38
N ASN A 8 -22.96 -13.87 -4.38
CA ASN A 8 -22.88 -13.50 -5.81
C ASN A 8 -21.64 -12.66 -6.18
N ILE A 9 -20.51 -12.90 -5.51
CA ILE A 9 -19.26 -12.26 -5.92
C ILE A 9 -18.84 -12.80 -7.30
N PRO A 10 -18.52 -11.94 -8.28
CA PRO A 10 -17.98 -12.38 -9.56
C PRO A 10 -16.68 -13.16 -9.40
N ASP A 11 -16.51 -14.27 -10.12
CA ASP A 11 -15.31 -15.11 -10.03
C ASP A 11 -14.01 -14.34 -10.30
N ALA A 12 -14.06 -13.38 -11.23
CA ALA A 12 -12.94 -12.50 -11.53
C ALA A 12 -12.49 -11.69 -10.31
N LEU A 13 -13.44 -11.28 -9.46
CA LEU A 13 -13.15 -10.53 -8.24
C LEU A 13 -12.54 -11.44 -7.17
N VAL A 14 -13.06 -12.66 -6.99
CA VAL A 14 -12.45 -13.65 -6.09
C VAL A 14 -11.01 -13.95 -6.48
N LYS A 15 -10.74 -14.14 -7.79
CA LYS A 15 -9.38 -14.38 -8.31
C LYS A 15 -8.44 -13.21 -8.02
N ARG A 16 -8.91 -11.96 -8.20
CA ARG A 16 -8.13 -10.76 -7.85
C ARG A 16 -7.82 -10.71 -6.35
N LEU A 17 -8.81 -10.93 -5.51
CA LEU A 17 -8.63 -10.90 -4.05
C LEU A 17 -7.65 -11.98 -3.57
N LYS A 18 -7.70 -13.19 -4.12
CA LYS A 18 -6.72 -14.25 -3.81
C LYS A 18 -5.29 -13.84 -4.15
N ARG A 19 -5.06 -13.30 -5.35
CA ARG A 19 -3.72 -12.80 -5.74
C ARG A 19 -3.24 -11.66 -4.85
N GLN A 20 -4.12 -10.73 -4.48
CA GLN A 20 -3.75 -9.64 -3.55
C GLN A 20 -3.41 -10.17 -2.17
N ALA A 21 -4.18 -11.14 -1.66
CA ALA A 21 -3.93 -11.78 -0.37
C ALA A 21 -2.56 -12.48 -0.34
N GLU A 22 -2.20 -13.22 -1.40
CA GLU A 22 -0.88 -13.83 -1.57
C GLU A 22 0.24 -12.79 -1.58
N HIS A 23 0.08 -11.72 -2.37
CA HIS A 23 1.06 -10.62 -2.45
C HIS A 23 1.24 -9.89 -1.12
N HIS A 24 0.16 -9.73 -0.34
CA HIS A 24 0.23 -9.10 0.98
C HIS A 24 0.61 -10.07 2.10
N HIS A 25 0.86 -11.35 1.79
CA HIS A 25 1.12 -12.42 2.75
C HIS A 25 0.04 -12.53 3.85
N ARG A 26 -1.23 -12.44 3.44
CA ARG A 26 -2.41 -12.47 4.32
C ARG A 26 -3.39 -13.55 3.89
N SER A 27 -4.22 -14.01 4.82
CA SER A 27 -5.38 -14.83 4.46
C SER A 27 -6.42 -13.99 3.71
N LEU A 28 -7.24 -14.65 2.87
CA LEU A 28 -8.30 -13.98 2.12
C LEU A 28 -9.26 -13.20 3.03
N ASN A 29 -9.62 -13.76 4.19
CA ASN A 29 -10.44 -13.04 5.19
C ASN A 29 -9.78 -11.74 5.66
N ARG A 30 -8.48 -11.79 6.01
CA ARG A 30 -7.76 -10.58 6.45
C ARG A 30 -7.63 -9.56 5.32
N GLU A 31 -7.48 -10.01 4.08
CA GLU A 31 -7.46 -9.12 2.92
C GLU A 31 -8.81 -8.43 2.72
N VAL A 32 -9.92 -9.17 2.79
CA VAL A 32 -11.27 -8.60 2.69
C VAL A 32 -11.54 -7.59 3.81
N ILE A 33 -11.16 -7.89 5.06
CA ILE A 33 -11.29 -6.94 6.17
C ILE A 33 -10.45 -5.68 5.91
N ALA A 34 -9.21 -5.83 5.42
CA ALA A 34 -8.36 -4.69 5.11
C ALA A 34 -8.92 -3.82 3.96
N CYS A 35 -9.48 -4.45 2.93
CA CYS A 35 -10.18 -3.76 1.85
C CYS A 35 -11.40 -2.98 2.35
N LEU A 36 -12.25 -3.60 3.18
CA LEU A 36 -13.41 -2.95 3.77
C LEU A 36 -13.00 -1.79 4.68
N GLY A 37 -11.99 -2.00 5.54
CA GLY A 37 -11.44 -0.94 6.39
C GLY A 37 -10.94 0.24 5.58
N ARG A 38 -10.19 0.02 4.50
CA ARG A 38 -9.76 1.08 3.59
C ARG A 38 -10.93 1.78 2.90
N ALA A 39 -11.93 1.03 2.43
CA ALA A 39 -13.07 1.61 1.72
C ALA A 39 -13.97 2.47 2.63
N ILE A 40 -14.10 2.08 3.89
CA ILE A 40 -14.96 2.78 4.87
C ILE A 40 -14.22 3.94 5.53
N VAL A 41 -12.92 3.78 5.82
CA VAL A 41 -12.12 4.78 6.53
C VAL A 41 -11.49 5.80 5.59
N ALA A 42 -11.29 5.50 4.30
CA ALA A 42 -10.70 6.47 3.39
C ALA A 42 -11.62 7.69 3.25
N PRO A 43 -11.26 8.87 3.78
CA PRO A 43 -11.92 10.09 3.37
C PRO A 43 -11.69 10.28 1.87
N PRO A 44 -12.56 11.03 1.17
CA PRO A 44 -12.25 11.48 -0.18
C PRO A 44 -10.84 12.07 -0.18
N ILE A 45 -9.93 11.45 -0.93
CA ILE A 45 -8.58 11.98 -1.06
C ILE A 45 -8.70 13.23 -1.94
N ASP A 46 -8.54 14.38 -1.31
CA ASP A 46 -8.19 15.60 -2.03
C ASP A 46 -6.77 15.41 -2.57
N VAL A 47 -6.70 15.12 -3.86
CA VAL A 47 -5.44 14.81 -4.57
C VAL A 47 -4.48 15.99 -4.49
N ASP A 48 -4.98 17.23 -4.55
CA ASP A 48 -4.15 18.42 -4.49
C ASP A 48 -3.61 18.65 -3.08
N ALA A 49 -4.45 18.45 -2.05
CA ALA A 49 -4.01 18.51 -0.66
C ALA A 49 -2.98 17.42 -0.32
N GLU A 50 -3.15 16.21 -0.85
CA GLU A 50 -2.20 15.11 -0.65
C GLU A 50 -0.88 15.36 -1.37
N LEU A 51 -0.93 15.84 -2.62
CA LEU A 51 0.27 16.25 -3.35
C LEU A 51 0.99 17.40 -2.65
N ALA A 52 0.27 18.37 -2.08
CA ALA A 52 0.85 19.45 -1.30
C ALA A 52 1.56 18.92 -0.04
N ARG A 53 0.95 17.99 0.70
CA ARG A 53 1.59 17.30 1.85
C ARG A 53 2.87 16.59 1.44
N ILE A 54 2.81 15.80 0.37
CA ILE A 54 3.99 15.07 -0.14
C ILE A 54 5.11 16.04 -0.50
N ARG A 55 4.80 17.14 -1.19
CA ARG A 55 5.78 18.18 -1.55
C ARG A 55 6.37 18.86 -0.32
N ALA A 56 5.57 19.12 0.72
CA ALA A 56 6.03 19.75 1.95
C ALA A 56 7.03 18.89 2.73
N ILE A 57 6.85 17.56 2.73
CA ILE A 57 7.75 16.62 3.42
C ILE A 57 8.95 16.24 2.54
N ARG A 58 8.83 16.40 1.22
CA ARG A 58 9.90 16.08 0.27
C ARG A 58 11.05 17.07 0.41
N VAL A 59 12.00 16.75 1.28
CA VAL A 59 13.29 17.44 1.33
C VAL A 59 14.06 17.10 0.06
N PRO A 60 14.46 18.09 -0.76
CA PRO A 60 15.31 17.83 -1.91
C PRO A 60 16.65 17.30 -1.40
N VAL A 61 16.94 16.04 -1.74
CA VAL A 61 18.25 15.46 -1.45
C VAL A 61 19.24 16.18 -2.36
N LYS A 62 20.14 16.99 -1.78
CA LYS A 62 21.19 17.75 -2.49
C LYS A 62 22.32 16.85 -3.05
N MET A 63 22.06 15.56 -3.24
CA MET A 63 23.04 14.60 -3.74
C MET A 63 22.48 13.90 -4.97
N ARG A 64 23.37 13.59 -5.92
CA ARG A 64 23.00 12.73 -7.03
C ARG A 64 22.81 11.32 -6.48
N LEU A 65 21.59 10.81 -6.59
CA LEU A 65 21.26 9.43 -6.23
C LEU A 65 21.40 8.57 -7.49
N ASP A 66 22.62 8.05 -7.72
CA ASP A 66 22.87 7.01 -8.72
C ASP A 66 23.07 5.64 -8.05
N ASP A 67 23.05 4.57 -8.85
CA ASP A 67 23.13 3.20 -8.35
C ASP A 67 24.38 2.93 -7.52
N ALA A 68 25.51 3.55 -7.88
CA ALA A 68 26.77 3.42 -7.16
C ALA A 68 26.67 4.08 -5.77
N THR A 69 26.10 5.28 -5.70
CA THR A 69 25.86 6.03 -4.47
C THR A 69 24.87 5.30 -3.56
N LEU A 70 23.79 4.75 -4.14
CA LEU A 70 22.79 3.97 -3.40
C LEU A 70 23.40 2.73 -2.75
N ARG A 71 24.23 1.98 -3.50
CA ARG A 71 24.92 0.79 -2.99
C ARG A 71 25.86 1.15 -1.84
N ARG A 72 26.65 2.22 -1.99
CA ARG A 72 27.58 2.70 -0.95
C ARG A 72 26.85 3.09 0.34
N LEU A 73 25.75 3.84 0.23
CA LEU A 73 24.96 4.24 1.40
C LEU A 73 24.32 3.02 2.09
N LYS A 74 23.83 2.05 1.30
CA LYS A 74 23.22 0.82 1.82
C LYS A 74 24.23 -0.09 2.51
N SER A 75 25.48 -0.14 2.05
CA SER A 75 26.54 -0.90 2.72
C SER A 75 27.07 -0.19 3.97
N ALA A 76 27.16 1.15 3.94
CA ALA A 76 27.64 1.94 5.08
C ALA A 76 26.72 1.83 6.31
N GLY A 77 25.39 1.76 6.10
CA GLY A 77 24.42 1.59 7.20
C GLY A 77 24.20 0.15 7.67
N ARG A 78 24.96 -0.83 7.17
CA ARG A 78 24.90 -2.25 7.60
C ARG A 78 25.99 -2.64 8.59
N GLN A 79 26.91 -1.73 8.91
CA GLN A 79 27.86 -1.86 10.01
C GLN A 79 27.22 -1.38 11.30
#